data_AF-A0A8T4RP47-F1
#
_entry.id   AF-A0A8T4RP47-F1
#
_cell.length_a   1.000
_cell.length_b   1.000
_cell.length_c   1.000
_cell.angle_alpha   90.00
_cell.angle_beta   90.00
_cell.angle_gamma   90.00
#
_symmetry.space_group_name_H-M   'P 1'
#
loop_
_entity.id
_entity.type
_entity.pdbx_description
1 polymer ?
#
loop_
_entity_poly.entity_id
_entity_poly.type
_entity_poly.pdbx_seq_one_letter_code
_entity_poly.pdbx_strand_id
1 'polypeptide(L)'
;MDKKAMAMEFVIGMIILIVALITIILIYRSTLTDSGENLRQTQYDAFNDCDNDGVPNIRDRCCGTPTGDKVDLAGCSGRNDEQHTCCAKK
;
A
#
# COMPACT_ATOMS: atom_id res chain seq x y z
N MET A 1 50.78 9.53 -27.39
CA MET A 1 49.75 8.58 -26.90
C MET A 1 49.66 8.77 -25.40
N ASP A 2 48.74 9.64 -24.97
CA ASP A 2 48.68 10.06 -23.58
C ASP A 2 48.10 8.93 -22.73
N LYS A 3 48.96 8.29 -21.94
CA LYS A 3 48.59 7.21 -21.02
C LYS A 3 47.47 7.63 -20.04
N LYS A 4 47.30 8.94 -19.85
CA LYS A 4 46.21 9.52 -19.05
C LYS A 4 44.84 9.44 -19.73
N ALA A 5 44.77 9.58 -21.05
CA ALA A 5 43.53 9.44 -21.81
C ALA A 5 43.05 7.98 -21.79
N MET A 6 43.96 7.02 -21.94
CA MET A 6 43.65 5.59 -21.84
C MET A 6 43.11 5.24 -20.45
N ALA A 7 43.68 5.80 -19.38
CA ALA A 7 43.20 5.57 -18.01
C ALA A 7 41.83 6.20 -17.73
N MET A 8 41.51 7.36 -18.32
CA MET A 8 40.19 7.99 -18.14
C MET A 8 39.06 7.16 -18.76
N GLU A 9 39.27 6.56 -19.93
CA GLU A 9 38.26 5.70 -20.57
C GLU A 9 37.97 4.42 -19.76
N PHE A 10 38.98 3.81 -19.12
CA PHE A 10 38.77 2.68 -18.22
C PHE A 10 37.98 3.07 -16.95
N VAL A 11 38.26 4.24 -16.39
CA VAL A 11 37.55 4.75 -15.20
C VAL A 11 36.10 5.08 -15.54
N ILE A 12 35.85 5.73 -16.68
CA ILE A 12 34.50 6.01 -17.17
C ILE A 12 33.73 4.70 -17.41
N GLY A 13 34.36 3.70 -18.02
CA GLY A 13 33.76 2.38 -18.22
C GLY A 13 33.38 1.68 -16.92
N MET A 14 34.23 1.75 -15.89
CA MET A 14 33.94 1.18 -14.57
C MET A 14 32.79 1.91 -13.87
N ILE A 15 32.74 3.24 -13.97
CA ILE A 15 31.64 4.04 -13.40
C ILE A 15 30.31 3.69 -14.08
N ILE A 16 30.27 3.58 -15.41
CA ILE A 16 29.07 3.21 -16.16
C ILE A 16 28.59 1.81 -15.77
N LEU A 17 29.52 0.85 -15.63
CA LEU A 17 29.18 -0.51 -15.19
C LEU A 17 28.62 -0.52 -13.77
N ILE A 18 29.23 0.22 -12.84
CA ILE A 18 28.76 0.32 -11.45
C ILE A 18 27.37 0.97 -11.40
N VAL A 19 27.16 2.06 -12.14
CA VAL A 19 25.86 2.74 -12.21
C VAL A 19 24.79 1.81 -12.80
N ALA A 20 25.11 1.08 -13.87
CA ALA A 20 24.20 0.10 -14.47
C ALA A 20 23.84 -1.05 -13.49
N LEU A 21 24.82 -1.56 -12.74
CA LEU A 21 24.56 -2.60 -11.74
C LEU A 21 23.70 -2.05 -10.58
N ILE A 22 23.97 -0.85 -10.10
CA ILE A 22 23.18 -0.19 -9.06
C ILE A 22 21.74 0.03 -9.54
N THR A 23 21.54 0.54 -10.77
CA THR A 23 20.18 0.76 -11.30
C THR A 23 19.43 -0.56 -11.50
N ILE A 24 20.09 -1.60 -12.03
CA ILE A 24 19.51 -2.95 -12.16
C ILE A 24 19.10 -3.51 -10.79
N ILE A 25 19.94 -3.36 -9.76
CA ILE A 25 19.62 -3.80 -8.39
C ILE A 25 18.41 -3.04 -7.84
N LEU A 26 18.33 -1.72 -8.02
CA LEU A 26 17.21 -0.91 -7.55
C LEU A 26 15.90 -1.24 -8.28
N ILE A 27 15.96 -1.47 -9.60
CA ILE A 27 14.81 -1.92 -10.40
C ILE A 27 14.33 -3.29 -9.90
N TYR A 28 15.25 -4.25 -9.70
CA TYR A 28 14.87 -5.58 -9.22
C TYR A 28 14.24 -5.56 -7.82
N ARG A 29 14.73 -4.68 -6.92
CA ARG A 29 14.10 -4.47 -5.59
C ARG A 29 12.68 -3.92 -5.72
N SER A 30 12.44 -2.98 -6.63
CA SER A 30 11.10 -2.42 -6.86
C SER A 30 10.10 -3.46 -7.39
N THR A 31 10.57 -4.46 -8.15
CA THR A 31 9.70 -5.53 -8.68
C THR A 31 9.37 -6.64 -7.66
N LEU A 32 10.12 -6.74 -6.57
CA LEU A 32 9.86 -7.74 -5.52
C LEU A 32 8.92 -7.24 -4.41
N THR A 33 8.64 -5.94 -4.34
CA THR A 33 7.82 -5.35 -3.27
C THR A 33 6.30 -5.38 -3.52
N ASP A 34 5.84 -5.83 -4.70
CA ASP A 34 4.42 -5.70 -5.09
C ASP A 34 3.52 -6.90 -4.72
N SER A 35 4.07 -7.93 -4.07
CA SER A 35 3.33 -9.16 -3.73
C SER A 35 3.14 -9.39 -2.22
N GLY A 36 3.62 -8.46 -1.38
CA GLY A 36 3.66 -8.64 0.08
C GLY A 36 2.80 -7.69 0.91
N GLU A 37 2.30 -6.58 0.36
CA GLU A 37 1.67 -5.52 1.17
C GLU A 37 0.14 -5.66 1.36
N ASN A 38 -0.49 -6.72 0.86
CA ASN A 38 -1.94 -6.91 1.02
C ASN A 38 -2.35 -7.79 2.23
N LEU A 39 -1.38 -8.41 2.93
CA LEU A 39 -1.65 -9.26 4.09
C LEU A 39 -1.63 -8.53 5.44
N ARG A 40 -1.09 -7.30 5.48
CA ARG A 40 -1.13 -6.45 6.69
C ARG A 40 -2.24 -5.41 6.66
N GLN A 41 -2.64 -4.96 5.47
CA GLN A 41 -3.67 -3.94 5.33
C GLN A 41 -5.06 -4.52 5.65
N THR A 42 -5.39 -5.67 5.07
CA THR A 42 -6.67 -6.36 5.29
C THR A 42 -6.92 -6.78 6.74
N GLN A 43 -5.86 -7.12 7.48
CA GLN A 43 -5.99 -7.49 8.90
C GLN A 43 -6.14 -6.27 9.81
N TYR A 44 -5.52 -5.13 9.48
CA TYR A 44 -5.67 -3.90 10.25
C TYR A 44 -7.04 -3.24 10.03
N ASP A 45 -7.51 -3.24 8.78
CA ASP A 45 -8.81 -2.68 8.42
C ASP A 45 -9.97 -3.42 9.10
N ALA A 46 -9.84 -4.74 9.31
CA ALA A 46 -10.86 -5.54 9.99
C ALA A 46 -11.12 -5.11 11.44
N PHE A 47 -10.09 -4.67 12.18
CA PHE A 47 -10.25 -4.21 13.56
C PHE A 47 -10.58 -2.72 13.68
N ASN A 48 -10.43 -1.96 12.60
CA ASN A 48 -10.84 -0.55 12.57
C ASN A 48 -12.38 -0.43 12.48
N ASP A 49 -12.88 0.77 12.74
CA ASP A 49 -14.27 1.18 12.50
C ASP A 49 -14.20 2.35 11.50
N CYS A 50 -14.65 2.13 10.25
CA CYS A 50 -14.39 3.06 9.15
C CYS A 50 -15.43 4.19 9.02
N ASP A 51 -16.68 3.97 9.42
CA ASP A 51 -17.74 4.98 9.48
C ASP A 51 -17.97 5.53 10.90
N ASN A 52 -17.27 4.98 11.89
CA ASN A 52 -17.29 5.40 13.29
C ASN A 52 -18.70 5.30 13.90
N ASP A 53 -19.44 4.27 13.55
CA ASP A 53 -20.77 4.00 14.11
C ASP A 53 -20.73 3.23 15.45
N GLY A 54 -19.53 2.76 15.84
CA GLY A 54 -19.28 2.01 17.07
C GLY A 54 -19.14 0.51 16.87
N VAL A 55 -19.24 0.00 15.63
CA VAL A 55 -19.11 -1.41 15.26
C VAL A 55 -17.86 -1.60 14.38
N PRO A 56 -16.87 -2.38 14.81
CA PRO A 56 -15.67 -2.64 13.99
C PRO A 56 -16.03 -3.34 12.68
N ASN A 57 -15.27 -3.06 11.61
CA ASN A 57 -15.51 -3.56 10.25
C ASN A 57 -15.61 -5.09 10.15
N ILE A 58 -14.94 -5.84 11.03
CA ILE A 58 -15.06 -7.31 11.10
C ILE A 58 -16.45 -7.80 11.53
N ARG A 59 -17.27 -6.93 12.14
CA ARG A 59 -18.64 -7.22 12.60
C ARG A 59 -19.70 -6.36 11.93
N ASP A 60 -19.29 -5.25 11.33
CA ASP A 60 -20.20 -4.35 10.63
C ASP A 60 -20.61 -4.94 9.27
N ARG A 61 -21.92 -5.04 9.06
CA ARG A 61 -22.57 -5.53 7.84
C ARG A 61 -23.13 -4.40 6.98
N CYS A 62 -23.15 -3.18 7.49
CA CYS A 62 -23.85 -2.03 6.93
C CYS A 62 -22.92 -0.81 6.90
N CYS A 63 -21.97 -0.79 5.96
CA CYS A 63 -21.03 0.32 5.86
C CYS A 63 -21.74 1.66 5.56
N GLY A 64 -21.17 2.73 6.10
CA GLY A 64 -21.63 4.09 5.88
C GLY A 64 -22.75 4.52 6.83
N THR A 65 -22.92 3.83 7.96
CA THR A 65 -23.84 4.26 8.99
C THR A 65 -23.43 5.62 9.56
N PRO A 66 -24.36 6.59 9.64
CA PRO A 66 -24.03 7.89 10.20
C PRO A 66 -23.56 7.77 11.65
N THR A 67 -22.41 8.38 11.97
CA THR A 67 -21.93 8.46 13.35
C THR A 67 -23.01 9.02 14.28
N GLY A 68 -23.34 8.27 15.34
CA GLY A 68 -24.34 8.65 16.33
C GLY A 68 -25.75 8.14 16.06
N ASP A 69 -26.00 7.50 14.91
CA ASP A 69 -27.21 6.72 14.73
C ASP A 69 -27.20 5.48 15.64
N LYS A 70 -28.40 5.04 16.05
CA LYS A 70 -28.53 3.78 16.80
C LYS A 70 -28.40 2.63 15.84
N VAL A 71 -27.28 1.93 15.92
CA VAL A 71 -27.01 0.72 15.15
C VAL A 71 -27.26 -0.54 15.99
N ASP A 72 -27.59 -1.63 15.33
CA ASP A 72 -27.71 -2.93 15.96
C ASP A 72 -26.33 -3.61 16.15
N LEU A 73 -26.30 -4.86 16.62
CA LEU A 73 -25.05 -5.61 16.83
C LEU A 73 -24.27 -5.89 15.54
N ALA A 74 -24.85 -5.60 14.39
CA ALA A 74 -24.24 -5.78 13.10
C ALA A 74 -23.90 -4.45 12.41
N GLY A 75 -23.92 -3.33 13.13
CA GLY A 75 -23.64 -2.01 12.55
C GLY A 75 -24.76 -1.50 11.66
N CYS A 76 -25.94 -2.13 11.65
CA CYS A 76 -27.02 -1.70 10.79
C CYS A 76 -27.93 -0.70 11.51
N SER A 77 -28.05 0.49 10.92
CA SER A 77 -29.09 1.44 11.29
C SER A 77 -30.39 1.13 10.53
N GLY A 78 -31.54 1.59 11.03
CA GLY A 78 -32.82 1.48 10.30
C GLY A 78 -32.88 2.33 9.01
N ARG A 79 -31.80 3.06 8.69
CA ARG A 79 -31.59 3.78 7.44
C ARG A 79 -30.57 2.98 6.63
N ASN A 80 -31.11 2.31 5.63
CA ASN A 80 -30.40 1.35 4.79
C ASN A 80 -29.62 2.09 3.71
N ASP A 81 -28.33 2.28 3.95
CA ASP A 81 -27.38 2.87 3.01
C ASP A 81 -26.43 1.76 2.49
N GLU A 82 -26.10 1.82 1.20
CA GLU A 82 -25.70 0.66 0.38
C GLU A 82 -24.28 0.11 0.61
N GLN A 83 -24.21 -1.23 0.53
CA GLN A 83 -23.03 -2.08 0.63
C GLN A 83 -21.88 -1.67 -0.32
N HIS A 84 -20.79 -1.23 0.29
CA HIS A 84 -19.45 -1.17 -0.29
C HIS A 84 -18.47 -1.75 0.74
N THR A 85 -17.24 -2.12 0.35
CA THR A 85 -16.20 -2.44 1.34
C THR A 85 -15.95 -1.21 2.22
N CYS A 86 -16.20 -1.30 3.54
CA CYS A 86 -16.27 -0.15 4.45
C CYS A 86 -15.03 0.77 4.40
N CYS A 87 -13.85 0.25 4.07
CA CYS A 87 -12.60 1.02 4.01
C CYS A 87 -12.00 1.19 2.60
N ALA A 88 -12.62 0.66 1.54
CA ALA A 88 -12.03 0.69 0.19
C ALA A 88 -12.26 2.01 -0.58
N LYS A 89 -12.70 3.08 0.09
CA LYS A 89 -12.81 4.42 -0.50
C LYS A 89 -12.29 5.47 0.46
N LYS A 90 -11.00 5.78 0.34
CA LYS A 90 -10.49 7.12 0.61
C LYS A 90 -9.72 7.61 -0.60
#